data_AF-A0A812QR65-F1
#
_entry.id   AF-A0A812QR65-F1
#
_cell.length_a   1.000
_cell.length_b   1.000
_cell.length_c   1.000
_cell.angle_alpha   90.00
_cell.angle_beta   90.00
_cell.angle_gamma   90.00
#
_symmetry.space_group_name_H-M   'P 1'
#
loop_
_entity.id
_entity.type
_entity.pdbx_description
1 polymer ?
#
loop_
_entity_poly.entity_id
_entity_poly.type
_entity_poly.pdbx_seq_one_letter_code
_entity_poly.pdbx_strand_id
1 'polypeptide(L)'
;MAPKGATLRLSARSNKTESHVERMARAGLQKAADGLPEMDRLLAEGLPKAVEQFVGSLRKLQSRDDLLNSAVPLEPAKNLRQVVWHFRDLSWRTAVHPEQATKLGEALAEPLKIIQAISVLIEGMDLQSLIRGENPDNLAGALLLGLENWTLYCVLASSYGVPHKLVIEEVTAGILKSLKEMLRQIIGPLQASESDRSKKAPGEGQAGDLPFSAEHASALCTSVAELLQALHEFLSRHRLAEDQLHQLIHIALSIFFLGEPNFRLCAAAEEVLVTIFSRHEALRSSVLQEFLSRAPRLPTGKRAKKFQMPATEESGAYGLSTWTHLLLRLCQSACLPLREPIGSDVDFESVVECRPAAQSVISQLVAGLLQRLVLSRSKDEEARLIMEDFTDEVFSAAFKPMWPGLLEKHRQTWSAVLRLRQMVQQLIAFLQEKKQAGDITVREFTLKLLSGRHVDCLWLRIVACINQGPLFLAEGCCPCNRSCCWS
;
A
#
# COMPACT_ATOMS: atom_id res chain seq x y z
N MET A 1 25.99 -2.18 -81.29
CA MET A 1 26.31 -0.77 -81.58
C MET A 1 25.17 0.09 -81.03
N ALA A 2 25.47 0.98 -80.09
CA ALA A 2 24.52 1.94 -79.50
C ALA A 2 24.33 3.17 -80.44
N PRO A 3 23.61 4.26 -80.08
CA PRO A 3 22.64 4.52 -78.99
C PRO A 3 21.39 5.36 -79.42
N LYS A 4 20.37 5.44 -78.54
CA LYS A 4 19.72 6.67 -78.00
C LYS A 4 18.27 6.39 -77.58
N GLY A 5 17.97 6.59 -76.29
CA GLY A 5 16.62 6.57 -75.74
C GLY A 5 16.67 6.66 -74.22
N ALA A 6 16.22 7.79 -73.69
CA ALA A 6 16.54 8.30 -72.36
C ALA A 6 15.86 7.59 -71.19
N THR A 7 16.56 7.66 -70.07
CA THR A 7 16.23 7.32 -68.69
C THR A 7 14.98 8.04 -68.18
N LEU A 8 14.06 7.32 -67.53
CA LEU A 8 13.21 7.86 -66.46
C LEU A 8 13.03 6.79 -65.37
N ARG A 9 13.80 6.96 -64.29
CA ARG A 9 13.63 6.25 -63.01
C ARG A 9 12.41 6.84 -62.30
N LEU A 10 11.41 6.02 -61.97
CA LEU A 10 10.45 6.34 -60.93
C LEU A 10 10.87 5.62 -59.64
N SER A 11 11.45 6.39 -58.74
CA SER A 11 11.70 6.03 -57.34
C SER A 11 10.39 6.17 -56.57
N ALA A 12 9.79 5.06 -56.16
CA ALA A 12 8.74 5.05 -55.13
C ALA A 12 9.38 4.73 -53.77
N ARG A 13 9.95 5.75 -53.10
CA ARG A 13 10.23 5.70 -51.65
C ARG A 13 8.94 6.09 -50.92
N SER A 14 8.17 5.08 -50.51
CA SER A 14 7.09 5.26 -49.53
C SER A 14 7.70 5.37 -48.13
N ASN A 15 8.00 6.60 -47.69
CA ASN A 15 8.24 6.88 -46.27
C ASN A 15 6.90 6.83 -45.53
N LYS A 16 6.53 5.67 -44.97
CA LYS A 16 5.52 5.62 -43.91
C LYS A 16 6.20 5.95 -42.58
N THR A 17 5.95 7.15 -42.08
CA THR A 17 6.27 7.52 -40.69
C THR A 17 5.40 6.70 -39.76
N GLU A 18 5.98 5.66 -39.19
CA GLU A 18 5.37 4.81 -38.20
C GLU A 18 4.97 5.61 -36.96
N SER A 19 3.69 5.48 -36.56
CA SER A 19 3.12 6.21 -35.44
C SER A 19 3.79 5.78 -34.12
N HIS A 20 3.82 6.68 -33.14
CA HIS A 20 4.39 6.37 -31.82
C HIS A 20 3.68 5.18 -31.15
N VAL A 21 2.40 5.00 -31.43
CA VAL A 21 1.57 3.88 -30.92
C VAL A 21 2.01 2.55 -31.53
N GLU A 22 2.25 2.49 -32.85
CA GLU A 22 2.76 1.28 -33.51
C GLU A 22 4.16 0.91 -33.03
N ARG A 23 5.02 1.90 -32.75
CA ARG A 23 6.35 1.68 -32.16
C ARG A 23 6.25 1.09 -30.74
N MET A 24 5.34 1.60 -29.91
CA MET A 24 5.12 1.07 -28.57
C MET A 24 4.50 -0.33 -28.59
N ALA A 25 3.54 -0.59 -29.49
CA ALA A 25 2.94 -1.90 -29.67
C ALA A 25 3.98 -2.94 -30.14
N ARG A 26 4.85 -2.58 -31.11
CA ARG A 26 5.94 -3.47 -31.54
C ARG A 26 6.97 -3.71 -30.44
N ALA A 27 7.33 -2.67 -29.68
CA ALA A 27 8.23 -2.83 -28.54
C ALA A 27 7.63 -3.71 -27.43
N GLY A 28 6.31 -3.64 -27.21
CA GLY A 28 5.57 -4.53 -26.29
C GLY A 28 5.57 -5.98 -26.78
N LEU A 29 5.32 -6.21 -28.07
CA LEU A 29 5.36 -7.54 -28.70
C LEU A 29 6.77 -8.16 -28.68
N GLN A 30 7.81 -7.35 -28.94
CA GLN A 30 9.20 -7.79 -28.89
C GLN A 30 9.59 -8.21 -27.46
N LYS A 31 9.23 -7.40 -26.44
CA LYS A 31 9.45 -7.74 -25.04
C LYS A 31 8.70 -9.00 -24.59
N ALA A 32 7.50 -9.23 -25.12
CA ALA A 32 6.76 -10.46 -24.86
C ALA A 32 7.42 -11.70 -25.51
N ALA A 33 8.00 -11.54 -26.70
CA ALA A 33 8.74 -12.60 -27.39
C ALA A 33 10.06 -12.94 -26.68
N ASP A 34 10.78 -11.94 -26.16
CA ASP A 34 12.06 -12.14 -25.46
C ASP A 34 11.89 -12.81 -24.08
N GLY A 35 10.73 -12.65 -23.42
CA GLY A 35 10.45 -13.23 -22.10
C GLY A 35 10.16 -14.74 -22.11
N LEU A 36 9.76 -15.32 -23.25
CA LEU A 36 9.49 -16.77 -23.38
C LEU A 36 10.77 -17.62 -23.22
N PRO A 37 11.87 -17.35 -23.96
CA PRO A 37 13.15 -18.02 -23.76
C PRO A 37 13.74 -17.84 -22.37
N GLU A 38 13.51 -16.68 -21.73
CA GLU A 38 14.00 -16.40 -20.38
C GLU A 38 13.26 -17.24 -19.33
N MET A 39 11.94 -17.35 -19.45
CA MET A 39 11.13 -18.18 -18.56
C MET A 39 11.48 -19.67 -18.66
N ASP A 40 11.75 -20.17 -19.87
CA ASP A 40 12.20 -21.55 -20.08
C ASP A 40 13.57 -21.82 -19.45
N ARG A 41 14.51 -20.86 -19.53
CA ARG A 41 15.81 -20.97 -18.86
C ARG A 41 15.69 -21.02 -17.34
N LEU A 42 14.80 -20.21 -16.76
CA LEU A 42 14.54 -20.24 -15.32
C LEU A 42 13.98 -21.58 -14.88
N LEU A 43 13.01 -22.13 -15.61
CA LEU A 43 12.44 -23.44 -15.30
C LEU A 43 13.44 -24.58 -15.48
N ALA A 44 14.34 -24.49 -16.46
CA ALA A 44 15.31 -25.54 -16.74
C ALA A 44 16.51 -25.54 -15.79
N GLU A 45 17.03 -24.37 -15.39
CA GLU A 45 18.29 -24.28 -14.64
C GLU A 45 18.18 -23.52 -13.31
N GLY A 46 17.48 -22.39 -13.29
CA GLY A 46 17.44 -21.51 -12.11
C GLY A 46 16.61 -22.10 -10.97
N LEU A 47 15.39 -22.52 -11.28
CA LEU A 47 14.44 -23.05 -10.31
C LEU A 47 14.89 -24.38 -9.71
N PRO A 48 15.34 -25.40 -10.48
CA PRO A 48 15.78 -26.66 -9.90
C PRO A 48 16.94 -26.51 -8.91
N LYS A 49 17.93 -25.66 -9.23
CA LYS A 49 19.07 -25.38 -8.33
C LYS A 49 18.62 -24.72 -7.02
N ALA A 50 17.73 -23.73 -7.11
CA ALA A 50 17.20 -23.06 -5.92
C ALA A 50 16.34 -24.00 -5.07
N VAL A 51 15.53 -24.86 -5.71
CA VAL A 51 14.72 -25.88 -5.04
C VAL A 51 15.60 -26.91 -4.34
N GLU A 52 16.67 -27.40 -4.97
CA GLU A 52 17.59 -28.36 -4.38
C GLU A 52 18.26 -27.79 -3.11
N GLN A 53 18.73 -26.54 -3.17
CA GLN A 53 19.29 -25.84 -2.01
C GLN A 53 18.26 -25.66 -0.90
N PHE A 54 17.05 -25.21 -1.25
CA PHE A 54 15.95 -25.01 -0.30
C PHE A 54 15.58 -26.31 0.42
N VAL A 55 15.31 -27.37 -0.35
CA VAL A 55 14.92 -28.67 0.19
C VAL A 55 16.05 -29.30 1.01
N GLY A 56 17.30 -29.25 0.51
CA GLY A 56 18.45 -29.81 1.20
C GLY A 56 18.75 -29.16 2.56
N SER A 57 18.53 -27.85 2.67
CA SER A 57 18.75 -27.11 3.91
C SER A 57 17.57 -27.19 4.88
N LEU A 58 16.33 -27.00 4.41
CA LEU A 58 15.18 -26.80 5.28
C LEU A 58 14.40 -28.08 5.62
N ARG A 59 14.56 -29.17 4.87
CA ARG A 59 13.91 -30.47 5.18
C ARG A 59 14.27 -31.01 6.56
N LYS A 60 15.42 -30.59 7.11
CA LYS A 60 15.92 -30.98 8.43
C LYS A 60 15.16 -30.32 9.59
N LEU A 61 14.42 -29.24 9.32
CA LEU A 61 13.67 -28.51 10.33
C LEU A 61 12.29 -29.17 10.50
N GLN A 62 12.20 -30.14 11.41
CA GLN A 62 10.96 -30.90 11.63
C GLN A 62 10.31 -30.60 12.97
N SER A 63 11.06 -30.01 13.90
CA SER A 63 10.59 -29.67 15.24
C SER A 63 10.83 -28.19 15.56
N ARG A 64 10.13 -27.71 16.59
CA ARG A 64 10.36 -26.38 17.16
C ARG A 64 11.79 -26.23 17.68
N ASP A 65 12.35 -27.28 18.25
CA ASP A 65 13.71 -27.27 18.79
C ASP A 65 14.75 -27.10 17.68
N ASP A 66 14.51 -27.65 16.48
CA ASP A 66 15.39 -27.44 15.32
C ASP A 66 15.42 -25.97 14.89
N LEU A 67 14.27 -25.29 14.95
CA LEU A 67 14.16 -23.86 14.62
C LEU A 67 14.84 -22.96 15.66
N LEU A 68 14.83 -23.35 16.93
CA LEU A 68 15.30 -22.53 18.04
C LEU A 68 16.74 -22.82 18.49
N ASN A 69 17.31 -23.97 18.10
CA ASN A 69 18.66 -24.37 18.55
C ASN A 69 19.72 -24.36 17.44
N SER A 70 19.33 -24.20 16.17
CA SER A 70 20.26 -24.17 15.05
C SER A 70 20.37 -22.78 14.43
N ALA A 71 21.53 -22.46 13.85
CA ALA A 71 21.67 -21.29 13.00
C ALA A 71 20.79 -21.51 11.76
N VAL A 72 19.62 -20.88 11.76
CA VAL A 72 18.59 -21.11 10.75
C VAL A 72 19.09 -20.64 9.38
N PRO A 73 19.05 -21.49 8.33
CA PRO A 73 19.54 -21.10 7.01
C PRO A 73 18.49 -20.26 6.27
N LEU A 74 18.58 -18.93 6.39
CA LEU A 74 17.68 -18.01 5.68
C LEU A 74 17.97 -17.91 4.18
N GLU A 75 19.24 -18.02 3.77
CA GLU A 75 19.66 -17.77 2.38
C GLU A 75 19.02 -18.71 1.34
N PRO A 76 18.85 -20.03 1.59
CA PRO A 76 18.12 -20.91 0.68
C PRO A 76 16.67 -20.46 0.42
N ALA A 77 15.98 -19.97 1.45
CA ALA A 77 14.62 -19.45 1.32
C ALA A 77 14.58 -18.17 0.48
N LYS A 78 15.49 -17.22 0.75
CA LYS A 78 15.62 -15.98 -0.03
C LYS A 78 15.97 -16.23 -1.50
N ASN A 79 16.90 -17.15 -1.76
CA ASN A 79 17.31 -17.50 -3.12
C ASN A 79 16.12 -18.08 -3.91
N LEU A 80 15.36 -19.00 -3.31
CA LEU A 80 14.17 -19.53 -3.94
C LEU A 80 13.12 -18.43 -4.16
N ARG A 81 12.89 -17.55 -3.18
CA ARG A 81 11.98 -16.41 -3.32
C ARG A 81 12.38 -15.50 -4.48
N GLN A 82 13.66 -15.17 -4.64
CA GLN A 82 14.14 -14.33 -5.74
C GLN A 82 13.90 -14.96 -7.12
N VAL A 83 14.20 -16.26 -7.26
CA VAL A 83 13.97 -16.97 -8.53
C VAL A 83 12.48 -17.03 -8.87
N VAL A 84 11.63 -17.32 -7.87
CA VAL A 84 10.18 -17.35 -8.03
C VAL A 84 9.63 -15.96 -8.34
N TRP A 85 10.15 -14.92 -7.70
CA TRP A 85 9.77 -13.53 -7.97
C TRP A 85 10.09 -13.13 -9.42
N HIS A 86 11.27 -13.52 -9.92
CA HIS A 86 11.64 -13.25 -11.31
C HIS A 86 10.73 -14.00 -12.29
N PHE A 87 10.45 -15.28 -12.01
CA PHE A 87 9.48 -16.05 -12.77
C PHE A 87 8.09 -15.38 -12.75
N ARG A 88 7.65 -14.92 -11.58
CA ARG A 88 6.41 -14.20 -11.41
C ARG A 88 6.40 -12.98 -12.34
N ASP A 89 7.38 -12.08 -12.24
CA ASP A 89 7.41 -10.85 -13.03
C ASP A 89 7.39 -11.11 -14.55
N LEU A 90 8.04 -12.20 -15.01
CA LEU A 90 7.93 -12.67 -16.39
C LEU A 90 6.52 -13.16 -16.71
N SER A 91 5.92 -13.99 -15.83
CA SER A 91 4.55 -14.51 -15.99
C SER A 91 3.46 -13.43 -16.06
N TRP A 92 3.72 -12.23 -15.54
CA TRP A 92 2.82 -11.08 -15.70
C TRP A 92 2.98 -10.37 -17.05
N ARG A 93 4.15 -10.50 -17.68
CA ARG A 93 4.48 -9.87 -18.97
C ARG A 93 4.20 -10.78 -20.16
N THR A 94 4.31 -12.10 -19.96
CA THR A 94 4.15 -13.13 -20.99
C THR A 94 3.06 -14.12 -20.61
N ALA A 95 2.32 -14.62 -21.60
CA ALA A 95 1.37 -15.69 -21.35
C ALA A 95 2.13 -16.98 -20.98
N VAL A 96 1.81 -17.58 -19.83
CA VAL A 96 2.41 -18.84 -19.38
C VAL A 96 1.81 -20.01 -20.15
N HIS A 97 2.64 -20.82 -20.80
CA HIS A 97 2.20 -22.01 -21.52
C HIS A 97 1.78 -23.11 -20.53
N PRO A 98 0.76 -23.95 -20.82
CA PRO A 98 0.32 -25.02 -19.92
C PRO A 98 1.43 -26.00 -19.50
N GLU A 99 2.39 -26.25 -20.39
CA GLU A 99 3.56 -27.11 -20.09
C GLU A 99 4.50 -26.47 -19.06
N GLN A 100 4.74 -25.15 -19.18
CA GLN A 100 5.55 -24.39 -18.23
C GLN A 100 4.89 -24.33 -16.85
N ALA A 101 3.56 -24.16 -16.82
CA ALA A 101 2.76 -24.22 -15.60
C ALA A 101 2.84 -25.60 -14.92
N THR A 102 2.82 -26.68 -15.70
CA THR A 102 2.94 -28.05 -15.18
C THR A 102 4.33 -28.30 -14.59
N LYS A 103 5.39 -27.96 -15.32
CA LYS A 103 6.78 -28.06 -14.85
C LYS A 103 7.02 -27.26 -13.57
N LEU A 104 6.46 -26.06 -13.50
CA LEU A 104 6.51 -25.21 -12.31
C LEU A 104 5.83 -25.88 -11.11
N GLY A 105 4.62 -26.42 -11.31
CA GLY A 105 3.87 -27.13 -10.27
C GLY A 105 4.61 -28.36 -9.73
N GLU A 106 5.22 -29.16 -10.62
CA GLU A 106 6.01 -30.33 -10.24
C GLU A 106 7.26 -29.94 -9.44
N ALA A 107 8.00 -28.92 -9.91
CA ALA A 107 9.21 -28.44 -9.23
C ALA A 107 8.92 -27.88 -7.82
N LEU A 108 7.75 -27.28 -7.62
CA LEU A 108 7.37 -26.63 -6.36
C LEU A 108 6.61 -27.54 -5.38
N ALA A 109 6.20 -28.74 -5.81
CA ALA A 109 5.41 -29.64 -4.98
C ALA A 109 6.09 -30.00 -3.65
N GLU A 110 7.41 -30.26 -3.68
CA GLU A 110 8.17 -30.58 -2.47
C GLU A 110 8.48 -29.35 -1.60
N PRO A 111 8.96 -28.21 -2.16
CA PRO A 111 9.05 -26.95 -1.41
C PRO A 111 7.77 -26.58 -0.68
N LEU A 112 6.59 -26.74 -1.31
CA LEU A 112 5.31 -26.41 -0.68
C LEU A 112 5.00 -27.22 0.58
N LYS A 113 5.38 -28.50 0.64
CA LYS A 113 5.22 -29.31 1.86
C LYS A 113 6.09 -28.79 2.99
N ILE A 114 7.33 -28.40 2.68
CA ILE A 114 8.26 -27.81 3.66
C ILE A 114 7.71 -26.46 4.14
N ILE A 115 7.22 -25.62 3.22
CA ILE A 115 6.60 -24.34 3.54
C ILE A 115 5.42 -24.53 4.51
N GLN A 116 4.55 -25.52 4.26
CA GLN A 116 3.44 -25.85 5.15
C GLN A 116 3.93 -26.31 6.52
N ALA A 117 4.88 -27.25 6.57
CA ALA A 117 5.42 -27.77 7.83
C ALA A 117 6.02 -26.64 8.69
N ILE A 118 6.85 -25.78 8.11
CA ILE A 118 7.43 -24.62 8.81
C ILE A 118 6.33 -23.65 9.27
N SER A 119 5.32 -23.41 8.45
CA SER A 119 4.20 -22.53 8.83
C SER A 119 3.46 -23.04 10.06
N VAL A 120 3.20 -24.35 10.13
CA VAL A 120 2.56 -24.99 11.30
C VAL A 120 3.44 -24.89 12.54
N LEU A 121 4.75 -25.12 12.41
CA LEU A 121 5.69 -25.00 13.53
C LEU A 121 5.67 -23.59 14.12
N ILE A 122 5.65 -22.56 13.27
CA ILE A 122 5.69 -21.16 13.71
C ILE A 122 4.34 -20.69 14.24
N GLU A 123 3.23 -21.14 13.67
CA GLU A 123 1.90 -20.85 14.21
C GLU A 123 1.74 -21.43 15.63
N GLY A 124 2.37 -22.57 15.92
CA GLY A 124 2.37 -23.21 17.24
C GLY A 124 3.28 -22.54 18.28
N MET A 125 4.03 -21.49 17.92
CA MET A 125 4.95 -20.82 18.85
C MET A 125 4.21 -19.89 19.81
N ASP A 126 4.35 -20.14 21.11
CA ASP A 126 3.98 -19.17 22.13
C ASP A 126 5.06 -18.10 22.27
N LEU A 127 4.92 -17.02 21.50
CA LEU A 127 5.87 -15.91 21.46
C LEU A 127 6.13 -15.32 22.86
N GLN A 128 5.15 -15.34 23.75
CA GLN A 128 5.25 -14.73 25.07
C GLN A 128 6.23 -15.47 26.00
N SER A 129 6.16 -16.81 26.00
CA SER A 129 7.12 -17.63 26.75
C SER A 129 8.50 -17.61 26.08
N LEU A 130 8.54 -17.67 24.75
CA LEU A 130 9.78 -17.66 23.97
C LEU A 130 10.61 -16.39 24.18
N ILE A 131 9.97 -15.21 24.18
CA ILE A 131 10.64 -13.92 24.42
C ILE A 131 11.33 -13.88 25.79
N ARG A 132 10.86 -14.65 26.78
CA ARG A 132 11.43 -14.66 28.14
C ARG A 132 12.48 -15.75 28.37
N GLY A 133 12.42 -16.83 27.60
CA GLY A 133 13.18 -18.05 27.88
C GLY A 133 14.25 -18.39 26.86
N GLU A 134 14.11 -17.95 25.60
CA GLU A 134 15.01 -18.34 24.52
C GLU A 134 16.12 -17.33 24.25
N ASN A 135 17.17 -17.81 23.60
CA ASN A 135 18.19 -16.93 23.04
C ASN A 135 17.54 -15.99 21.98
N PRO A 136 17.68 -14.67 22.10
CA PRO A 136 17.04 -13.72 21.20
C PRO A 136 17.50 -13.84 19.75
N ASP A 137 18.74 -14.24 19.50
CA ASP A 137 19.29 -14.37 18.15
C ASP A 137 18.67 -15.58 17.45
N ASN A 138 18.51 -16.69 18.18
CA ASN A 138 17.84 -17.88 17.66
C ASN A 138 16.35 -17.63 17.43
N LEU A 139 15.67 -16.96 18.37
CA LEU A 139 14.27 -16.59 18.21
C LEU A 139 14.09 -15.63 17.02
N ALA A 140 14.96 -14.63 16.87
CA ALA A 140 14.93 -13.73 15.71
C ALA A 140 15.15 -14.51 14.40
N GLY A 141 16.11 -15.43 14.36
CA GLY A 141 16.36 -16.29 13.20
C GLY A 141 15.14 -17.15 12.81
N ALA A 142 14.49 -17.77 13.79
CA ALA A 142 13.28 -18.57 13.57
C ALA A 142 12.12 -17.72 13.03
N LEU A 143 11.88 -16.54 13.61
CA LEU A 143 10.82 -15.64 13.17
C LEU A 143 11.10 -15.06 11.77
N LEU A 144 12.35 -14.71 11.47
CA LEU A 144 12.75 -14.24 10.14
C LEU A 144 12.59 -15.34 9.09
N LEU A 145 12.95 -16.59 9.39
CA LEU A 145 12.68 -17.71 8.48
C LEU A 145 11.17 -17.86 8.26
N GLY A 146 10.35 -17.72 9.30
CA GLY A 146 8.89 -17.77 9.14
C GLY A 146 8.32 -16.73 8.22
N LEU A 147 8.71 -15.47 8.43
CA LEU A 147 8.30 -14.36 7.56
C LEU A 147 8.77 -14.58 6.12
N GLU A 148 10.00 -15.07 5.94
CA GLU A 148 10.54 -15.38 4.61
C GLU A 148 9.75 -16.51 3.94
N ASN A 149 9.44 -17.56 4.70
CA ASN A 149 8.67 -18.71 4.25
C ASN A 149 7.24 -18.33 3.83
N TRP A 150 6.57 -17.47 4.60
CA TRP A 150 5.25 -16.96 4.26
C TRP A 150 5.27 -15.98 3.08
N THR A 151 6.34 -15.18 2.96
CA THR A 151 6.52 -14.28 1.81
C THR A 151 6.70 -15.10 0.54
N LEU A 152 7.56 -16.12 0.58
CA LEU A 152 7.73 -17.09 -0.51
C LEU A 152 6.40 -17.75 -0.91
N TYR A 153 5.62 -18.23 0.06
CA TYR A 153 4.29 -18.78 -0.20
C TYR A 153 3.37 -17.80 -0.95
N CYS A 154 3.29 -16.54 -0.49
CA CYS A 154 2.45 -15.53 -1.13
C CYS A 154 2.92 -15.21 -2.56
N VAL A 155 4.24 -15.13 -2.80
CA VAL A 155 4.83 -14.88 -4.13
C VAL A 155 4.57 -16.06 -5.07
N LEU A 156 4.72 -17.29 -4.58
CA LEU A 156 4.39 -18.52 -5.32
C LEU A 156 2.93 -18.51 -5.75
N ALA A 157 2.01 -18.30 -4.81
CA ALA A 157 0.58 -18.27 -5.09
C ALA A 157 0.18 -17.10 -6.02
N SER A 158 0.97 -16.02 -6.09
CA SER A 158 0.69 -14.86 -6.95
C SER A 158 1.19 -15.02 -8.41
N SER A 159 1.94 -16.07 -8.72
CA SER A 159 2.50 -16.31 -10.05
C SER A 159 1.43 -16.79 -11.05
N TYR A 160 1.47 -16.30 -12.29
CA TYR A 160 0.48 -16.69 -13.29
C TYR A 160 0.73 -18.13 -13.75
N GLY A 161 -0.34 -18.91 -13.97
CA GLY A 161 -0.24 -20.32 -14.37
C GLY A 161 -0.04 -21.31 -13.22
N VAL A 162 0.15 -20.86 -11.98
CA VAL A 162 0.20 -21.76 -10.81
C VAL A 162 -1.20 -22.36 -10.59
N PRO A 163 -1.33 -23.70 -10.48
CA PRO A 163 -2.62 -24.33 -10.21
C PRO A 163 -3.26 -23.80 -8.93
N HIS A 164 -4.54 -23.45 -8.98
CA HIS A 164 -5.32 -23.00 -7.81
C HIS A 164 -5.26 -23.99 -6.62
N LYS A 165 -5.04 -25.28 -6.90
CA LYS A 165 -4.87 -26.34 -5.90
C LYS A 165 -3.64 -26.17 -4.98
N LEU A 166 -2.71 -25.28 -5.34
CA LEU A 166 -1.50 -25.01 -4.53
C LEU A 166 -1.71 -23.87 -3.51
N VAL A 167 -2.86 -23.20 -3.55
CA VAL A 167 -3.27 -22.24 -2.51
C VAL A 167 -4.01 -23.01 -1.42
N ILE A 168 -3.48 -22.90 -0.21
CA ILE A 168 -3.96 -23.64 0.96
C ILE A 168 -4.53 -22.64 1.95
N GLU A 169 -5.82 -22.79 2.23
CA GLU A 169 -6.56 -21.85 3.05
C GLU A 169 -6.06 -21.84 4.49
N GLU A 170 -5.71 -23.02 5.03
CA GLU A 170 -5.17 -23.18 6.38
C GLU A 170 -3.84 -22.44 6.56
N VAL A 171 -2.96 -22.50 5.55
CA VAL A 171 -1.69 -21.76 5.57
C VAL A 171 -1.95 -20.26 5.60
N THR A 172 -2.89 -19.79 4.77
CA THR A 172 -3.25 -18.36 4.72
C THR A 172 -3.83 -17.87 6.05
N ALA A 173 -4.72 -18.65 6.67
CA ALA A 173 -5.25 -18.33 8.00
C ALA A 173 -4.14 -18.31 9.08
N GLY A 174 -3.23 -19.29 9.05
CA GLY A 174 -2.08 -19.37 9.95
C GLY A 174 -1.15 -18.15 9.81
N ILE A 175 -0.91 -17.68 8.59
CA ILE A 175 -0.15 -16.44 8.32
C ILE A 175 -0.80 -15.25 9.01
N LEU A 176 -2.10 -15.04 8.80
CA LEU A 176 -2.81 -13.88 9.37
C LEU A 176 -2.83 -13.92 10.89
N LYS A 177 -3.03 -15.09 11.48
CA LYS A 177 -3.00 -15.30 12.93
C LYS A 177 -1.62 -14.98 13.51
N SER A 178 -0.58 -15.53 12.91
CA SER A 178 0.80 -15.37 13.38
C SER A 178 1.29 -13.93 13.18
N LEU A 179 0.93 -13.30 12.07
CA LEU A 179 1.24 -11.90 11.79
C LEU A 179 0.56 -10.94 12.78
N LYS A 180 -0.72 -11.20 13.12
CA LYS A 180 -1.42 -10.44 14.17
C LYS A 180 -0.70 -10.53 15.51
N GLU A 181 -0.26 -11.74 15.88
CA GLU A 181 0.42 -11.97 17.16
C GLU A 181 1.81 -11.33 17.19
N MET A 182 2.57 -11.45 16.10
CA MET A 182 3.88 -10.82 15.94
C MET A 182 3.78 -9.29 15.99
N LEU A 183 2.79 -8.68 15.32
CA LEU A 183 2.56 -7.25 15.41
C LEU A 183 2.26 -6.81 16.85
N ARG A 184 1.45 -7.58 17.57
CA ARG A 184 1.04 -7.25 18.94
C ARG A 184 2.18 -7.41 19.97
N GLN A 185 2.93 -8.50 19.89
CA GLN A 185 3.92 -8.87 20.91
C GLN A 185 5.35 -8.43 20.60
N ILE A 186 5.68 -8.20 19.32
CA ILE A 186 7.05 -7.91 18.90
C ILE A 186 7.11 -6.53 18.25
N ILE A 187 6.47 -6.33 17.09
CA ILE A 187 6.62 -5.08 16.32
C ILE A 187 6.05 -3.87 17.09
N GLY A 188 4.89 -4.01 17.72
CA GLY A 188 4.27 -2.98 18.55
C GLY A 188 5.20 -2.46 19.66
N PRO A 189 5.70 -3.34 20.54
CA PRO A 189 6.66 -2.94 21.57
C PRO A 189 8.00 -2.44 21.02
N LEU A 190 8.53 -3.01 19.93
CA LEU A 190 9.74 -2.49 19.26
C LEU A 190 9.58 -1.03 18.80
N GLN A 191 8.37 -0.66 18.38
CA GLN A 191 8.00 0.68 17.93
C GLN A 191 7.33 1.51 19.04
N ALA A 192 7.43 1.14 20.31
CA ALA A 192 6.85 1.91 21.41
C ALA A 192 7.63 3.20 21.67
N SER A 193 6.92 4.32 21.84
CA SER A 193 7.53 5.62 22.12
C SER A 193 8.10 5.70 23.54
N GLU A 194 9.07 6.61 23.78
CA GLU A 194 9.66 6.86 25.11
C GLU A 194 8.61 7.22 26.17
N SER A 195 7.53 7.91 25.78
CA SER A 195 6.42 8.24 26.68
C SER A 195 5.55 7.04 27.03
N ASP A 196 5.46 6.05 26.13
CA ASP A 196 4.68 4.83 26.35
C ASP A 196 5.46 3.83 27.22
N ARG A 197 6.81 3.87 27.17
CA ARG A 197 7.69 3.10 28.07
C ARG A 197 7.65 3.59 29.52
N SER A 198 7.42 4.88 29.76
CA SER A 198 7.43 5.50 31.10
C SER A 198 6.09 5.49 31.83
N LYS A 199 4.96 5.25 31.15
CA LYS A 199 3.61 5.25 31.74
C LYS A 199 3.16 3.90 32.33
N LYS A 200 3.94 2.82 32.22
CA LYS A 200 3.58 1.51 32.80
C LYS A 200 3.99 1.43 34.27
N ALA A 201 3.05 1.01 35.12
CA ALA A 201 3.24 0.90 36.57
C ALA A 201 4.33 -0.15 36.92
N PRO A 202 5.10 0.07 38.00
CA PRO A 202 6.08 -0.90 38.46
C PRO A 202 5.36 -2.15 38.98
N GLY A 203 5.33 -3.22 38.18
CA GLY A 203 4.71 -4.50 38.55
C GLY A 203 4.02 -5.23 37.39
N GLU A 204 3.60 -4.52 36.34
CA GLU A 204 3.33 -5.14 35.05
C GLU A 204 4.67 -5.32 34.35
N GLY A 205 5.08 -6.57 34.10
CA GLY A 205 6.40 -6.90 33.54
C GLY A 205 6.83 -5.92 32.46
N GLN A 206 8.02 -5.33 32.63
CA GLN A 206 8.57 -4.32 31.73
C GLN A 206 8.50 -4.82 30.28
N ALA A 207 7.51 -4.40 29.52
CA ALA A 207 7.46 -4.56 28.06
C ALA A 207 8.39 -3.53 27.39
N GLY A 208 9.56 -3.31 27.99
CA GLY A 208 10.44 -2.16 27.78
C GLY A 208 11.76 -2.49 27.10
N ASP A 209 12.28 -3.70 27.25
CA ASP A 209 13.41 -4.21 26.47
C ASP A 209 13.06 -5.60 25.98
N LEU A 210 12.45 -5.66 24.79
CA LEU A 210 12.48 -6.91 24.04
C LEU A 210 13.95 -7.31 23.85
N PRO A 211 14.30 -8.61 23.92
CA PRO A 211 15.69 -9.04 23.93
C PRO A 211 16.35 -8.93 22.54
N PHE A 212 15.71 -8.27 21.58
CA PHE A 212 16.20 -8.14 20.21
C PHE A 212 17.16 -6.97 20.06
N SER A 213 18.26 -7.20 19.35
CA SER A 213 19.15 -6.14 18.88
C SER A 213 18.41 -5.19 17.93
N ALA A 214 18.95 -3.96 17.76
CA ALA A 214 18.41 -3.01 16.78
C ALA A 214 18.43 -3.58 15.34
N GLU A 215 19.43 -4.41 15.02
CA GLU A 215 19.53 -5.09 13.73
C GLU A 215 18.39 -6.10 13.55
N HIS A 216 18.14 -6.95 14.55
CA HIS A 216 17.02 -7.90 14.53
C HIS A 216 15.67 -7.20 14.45
N ALA A 217 15.48 -6.11 15.20
CA ALA A 217 14.27 -5.30 15.15
C ALA A 217 14.01 -4.72 13.75
N SER A 218 15.05 -4.18 13.12
CA SER A 218 14.99 -3.62 11.75
C SER A 218 14.71 -4.71 10.70
N ALA A 219 15.37 -5.86 10.82
CA ALA A 219 15.17 -7.01 9.93
C ALA A 219 13.73 -7.54 10.03
N LEU A 220 13.20 -7.70 11.25
CA LEU A 220 11.81 -8.16 11.46
C LEU A 220 10.80 -7.18 10.87
N CYS A 221 10.96 -5.87 11.09
CA CYS A 221 10.08 -4.86 10.49
C CYS A 221 10.14 -4.90 8.95
N THR A 222 11.34 -5.07 8.41
CA THR A 222 11.56 -5.21 6.96
C THR A 222 10.85 -6.44 6.40
N SER A 223 11.03 -7.60 7.02
CA SER A 223 10.41 -8.85 6.57
C SER A 223 8.88 -8.83 6.71
N VAL A 224 8.33 -8.17 7.75
CA VAL A 224 6.87 -7.96 7.85
C VAL A 224 6.35 -7.06 6.73
N ALA A 225 7.09 -6.00 6.37
CA ALA A 225 6.71 -5.16 5.23
C ALA A 225 6.73 -5.93 3.91
N GLU A 226 7.76 -6.76 3.68
CA GLU A 226 7.84 -7.63 2.49
C GLU A 226 6.69 -8.63 2.43
N LEU A 227 6.31 -9.23 3.56
CA LEU A 227 5.15 -10.11 3.65
C LEU A 227 3.84 -9.39 3.33
N LEU A 228 3.61 -8.19 3.87
CA LEU A 228 2.42 -7.39 3.56
C LEU A 228 2.35 -7.03 2.07
N GLN A 229 3.50 -6.71 1.47
CA GLN A 229 3.59 -6.43 0.03
C GLN A 229 3.29 -7.68 -0.80
N ALA A 230 3.75 -8.86 -0.37
CA ALA A 230 3.40 -10.12 -1.01
C ALA A 230 1.91 -10.51 -0.81
N LEU A 231 1.33 -10.18 0.35
CA LEU A 231 -0.11 -10.36 0.63
C LEU A 231 -0.98 -9.45 -0.25
N HIS A 232 -0.55 -8.22 -0.50
CA HIS A 232 -1.18 -7.32 -1.47
C HIS A 232 -1.28 -7.96 -2.87
N GLU A 233 -0.17 -8.53 -3.35
CA GLU A 233 -0.14 -9.23 -4.64
C GLU A 233 -1.03 -10.48 -4.63
N PHE A 234 -1.00 -11.23 -3.52
CA PHE A 234 -1.83 -12.42 -3.33
C PHE A 234 -3.32 -12.07 -3.42
N LEU A 235 -3.77 -11.03 -2.69
CA LEU A 235 -5.15 -10.53 -2.69
C LEU A 235 -5.62 -10.05 -4.05
N SER A 236 -4.69 -9.57 -4.88
CA SER A 236 -5.01 -9.14 -6.24
C SER A 236 -5.46 -10.31 -7.13
N ARG A 237 -5.15 -11.56 -6.77
CA ARG A 237 -5.54 -12.76 -7.54
C ARG A 237 -6.55 -13.64 -6.82
N HIS A 238 -6.36 -13.83 -5.52
CA HIS A 238 -7.14 -14.77 -4.74
C HIS A 238 -8.23 -14.05 -3.94
N ARG A 239 -9.31 -14.78 -3.66
CA ARG A 239 -10.35 -14.33 -2.73
C ARG A 239 -10.06 -14.95 -1.37
N LEU A 240 -10.09 -14.13 -0.33
CA LEU A 240 -10.08 -14.60 1.05
C LEU A 240 -11.50 -14.66 1.60
N ALA A 241 -11.70 -15.47 2.63
CA ALA A 241 -12.93 -15.45 3.41
C ALA A 241 -13.12 -14.08 4.11
N GLU A 242 -14.36 -13.73 4.39
CA GLU A 242 -14.70 -12.40 4.92
C GLU A 242 -14.08 -12.15 6.30
N ASP A 243 -14.02 -13.16 7.16
CA ASP A 243 -13.37 -13.10 8.47
C ASP A 243 -11.85 -12.87 8.36
N GLN A 244 -11.20 -13.54 7.40
CA GLN A 244 -9.79 -13.34 7.08
C GLN A 244 -9.52 -11.91 6.58
N LEU A 245 -10.41 -11.35 5.74
CA LEU A 245 -10.31 -9.97 5.29
C LEU A 245 -10.46 -8.98 6.45
N HIS A 246 -11.42 -9.18 7.36
CA HIS A 246 -11.56 -8.35 8.55
C HIS A 246 -10.34 -8.43 9.47
N GLN A 247 -9.76 -9.62 9.66
CA GLN A 247 -8.52 -9.78 10.40
C GLN A 247 -7.37 -9.02 9.75
N LEU A 248 -7.24 -9.11 8.42
CA LEU A 248 -6.20 -8.40 7.67
C LEU A 248 -6.38 -6.88 7.71
N ILE A 249 -7.62 -6.37 7.64
CA ILE A 249 -7.93 -4.95 7.84
C ILE A 249 -7.43 -4.49 9.22
N HIS A 250 -7.74 -5.25 10.28
CA HIS A 250 -7.29 -4.94 11.64
C HIS A 250 -5.75 -4.92 11.77
N ILE A 251 -5.08 -5.90 11.17
CA ILE A 251 -3.60 -6.01 11.11
C ILE A 251 -3.02 -4.78 10.41
N ALA A 252 -3.43 -4.50 9.18
CA ALA A 252 -2.87 -3.42 8.37
C ALA A 252 -3.13 -2.04 8.99
N LEU A 253 -4.34 -1.79 9.52
CA LEU A 253 -4.64 -0.53 10.20
C LEU A 253 -3.83 -0.34 11.48
N SER A 254 -3.51 -1.41 12.23
CA SER A 254 -2.73 -1.28 13.48
C SER A 254 -1.35 -0.66 13.29
N ILE A 255 -0.76 -0.82 12.10
CA ILE A 255 0.57 -0.29 11.76
C ILE A 255 0.60 1.25 11.77
N PHE A 256 -0.51 1.90 11.39
CA PHE A 256 -0.62 3.36 11.39
C PHE A 256 -0.71 3.98 12.79
N PHE A 257 -0.92 3.16 13.82
CA PHE A 257 -1.05 3.58 15.22
C PHE A 257 0.09 3.05 16.10
N LEU A 258 1.20 2.62 15.49
CA LEU A 258 2.42 2.27 16.22
C LEU A 258 2.98 3.49 16.95
N GLY A 259 3.78 3.26 17.98
CA GLY A 259 4.26 4.34 18.85
C GLY A 259 5.18 5.33 18.14
N GLU A 260 6.02 4.81 17.24
CA GLU A 260 6.88 5.50 16.30
C GLU A 260 6.54 5.03 14.87
N PRO A 261 6.62 5.90 13.85
CA PRO A 261 6.25 5.54 12.48
C PRO A 261 7.35 4.72 11.82
N ASN A 262 6.95 3.65 11.14
CA ASN A 262 7.79 2.92 10.20
C ASN A 262 7.20 3.07 8.80
N PHE A 263 7.77 3.99 8.00
CA PHE A 263 7.21 4.35 6.69
C PHE A 263 7.13 3.19 5.71
N ARG A 264 8.08 2.24 5.76
CA ARG A 264 8.06 1.04 4.91
C ARG A 264 6.90 0.12 5.26
N LEU A 265 6.66 -0.10 6.56
CA LEU A 265 5.50 -0.85 7.04
C LEU A 265 4.19 -0.15 6.68
N CYS A 266 4.10 1.17 6.88
CA CYS A 266 2.92 1.95 6.52
C CYS A 266 2.61 1.86 5.02
N ALA A 267 3.62 1.97 4.15
CA ALA A 267 3.45 1.85 2.71
C ALA A 267 2.97 0.46 2.30
N ALA A 268 3.53 -0.61 2.87
CA ALA A 268 3.07 -1.97 2.58
C ALA A 268 1.65 -2.24 3.10
N ALA A 269 1.32 -1.75 4.30
CA ALA A 269 -0.02 -1.84 4.88
C ALA A 269 -1.07 -1.05 4.07
N GLU A 270 -0.68 0.12 3.55
CA GLU A 270 -1.52 0.92 2.66
C GLU A 270 -1.92 0.13 1.41
N GLU A 271 -0.96 -0.48 0.71
CA GLU A 271 -1.24 -1.25 -0.51
C GLU A 271 -2.22 -2.39 -0.27
N VAL A 272 -2.13 -3.06 0.88
CA VAL A 272 -3.10 -4.08 1.31
C VAL A 272 -4.49 -3.46 1.51
N LEU A 273 -4.60 -2.38 2.30
CA LEU A 273 -5.88 -1.72 2.59
C LEU A 273 -6.54 -1.17 1.32
N VAL A 274 -5.76 -0.51 0.47
CA VAL A 274 -6.18 0.01 -0.83
C VAL A 274 -6.72 -1.12 -1.71
N THR A 275 -6.06 -2.28 -1.73
CA THR A 275 -6.51 -3.47 -2.48
C THR A 275 -7.82 -4.02 -1.97
N ILE A 276 -7.97 -4.17 -0.66
CA ILE A 276 -9.24 -4.60 -0.05
C ILE A 276 -10.34 -3.60 -0.39
N PHE A 277 -10.07 -2.30 -0.23
CA PHE A 277 -11.03 -1.22 -0.41
C PHE A 277 -11.54 -1.09 -1.86
N SER A 278 -10.68 -1.33 -2.84
CA SER A 278 -11.06 -1.30 -4.26
C SER A 278 -11.84 -2.55 -4.69
N ARG A 279 -11.45 -3.74 -4.23
CA ARG A 279 -12.00 -5.03 -4.68
C ARG A 279 -13.26 -5.45 -3.93
N HIS A 280 -13.43 -4.99 -2.69
CA HIS A 280 -14.51 -5.42 -1.81
C HIS A 280 -15.34 -4.22 -1.36
N GLU A 281 -16.30 -3.82 -2.20
CA GLU A 281 -17.14 -2.65 -1.92
C GLU A 281 -17.89 -2.75 -0.58
N ALA A 282 -18.35 -3.95 -0.24
CA ALA A 282 -19.05 -4.25 1.02
C ALA A 282 -18.17 -3.99 2.26
N LEU A 283 -16.84 -4.07 2.13
CA LEU A 283 -15.90 -3.89 3.24
C LEU A 283 -15.40 -2.44 3.39
N ARG A 284 -15.75 -1.54 2.45
CA ARG A 284 -15.31 -0.14 2.50
C ARG A 284 -15.71 0.53 3.82
N SER A 285 -16.96 0.37 4.23
CA SER A 285 -17.45 0.92 5.50
C SER A 285 -16.74 0.27 6.69
N SER A 286 -16.44 -1.03 6.68
CA SER A 286 -15.68 -1.70 7.74
C SER A 286 -14.27 -1.12 7.89
N VAL A 287 -13.55 -0.90 6.77
CA VAL A 287 -12.22 -0.27 6.79
C VAL A 287 -12.29 1.14 7.41
N LEU A 288 -13.25 1.97 6.98
CA LEU A 288 -13.42 3.31 7.52
C LEU A 288 -13.78 3.29 9.01
N GLN A 289 -14.73 2.45 9.42
CA GLN A 289 -15.14 2.36 10.83
C GLN A 289 -13.99 1.89 11.73
N GLU A 290 -13.21 0.91 11.29
CA GLU A 290 -12.05 0.42 12.04
C GLU A 290 -11.01 1.54 12.23
N PHE A 291 -10.71 2.31 11.17
CA PHE A 291 -9.83 3.48 11.28
C PHE A 291 -10.41 4.54 12.24
N LEU A 292 -11.68 4.93 12.04
CA LEU A 292 -12.37 5.95 12.81
C LEU A 292 -12.49 5.61 14.29
N SER A 293 -12.59 4.33 14.64
CA SER A 293 -12.62 3.86 16.03
C SER A 293 -11.29 4.14 16.76
N ARG A 294 -10.19 4.19 16.01
CA ARG A 294 -8.82 4.41 16.51
C ARG A 294 -8.35 5.85 16.33
N ALA A 295 -8.99 6.64 15.47
CA ALA A 295 -8.65 8.04 15.18
C ALA A 295 -8.38 8.92 16.42
N PRO A 296 -9.11 8.79 17.56
CA PRO A 296 -8.78 9.56 18.77
C PRO A 296 -7.41 9.26 19.39
N ARG A 297 -6.70 8.21 18.92
CA ARG A 297 -5.35 7.82 19.37
C ARG A 297 -4.26 8.33 18.43
N LEU A 298 -4.59 9.11 17.41
CA LEU A 298 -3.61 9.66 16.48
C LEU A 298 -2.64 10.61 17.21
N PRO A 299 -1.36 10.65 16.79
CA PRO A 299 -0.37 11.50 17.44
C PRO A 299 -0.67 12.99 17.19
N THR A 300 -0.45 13.82 18.21
CA THR A 300 -0.63 15.28 18.16
C THR A 300 0.68 16.02 18.43
N GLY A 301 0.73 17.31 18.10
CA GLY A 301 1.83 18.21 18.46
C GLY A 301 3.20 17.76 17.93
N LYS A 302 4.21 17.70 18.80
CA LYS A 302 5.57 17.29 18.38
C LYS A 302 5.63 15.83 17.87
N ARG A 303 4.77 14.95 18.39
CA ARG A 303 4.73 13.54 17.98
C ARG A 303 4.16 13.41 16.57
N ALA A 304 3.15 14.19 16.21
CA ALA A 304 2.54 14.21 14.87
C ALA A 304 3.58 14.43 13.77
N LYS A 305 4.54 15.34 14.00
CA LYS A 305 5.62 15.65 13.05
C LYS A 305 6.46 14.44 12.65
N LYS A 306 6.62 13.44 13.53
CA LYS A 306 7.37 12.23 13.20
C LYS A 306 6.64 11.38 12.15
N PHE A 307 5.31 11.43 12.16
CA PHE A 307 4.45 10.67 11.25
C PHE A 307 4.27 11.37 9.90
N GLN A 308 4.80 12.59 9.74
CA GLN A 308 4.83 13.27 8.46
C GLN A 308 5.84 12.59 7.54
N MET A 309 5.37 12.17 6.38
CA MET A 309 6.22 11.57 5.36
C MET A 309 7.27 12.58 4.91
N PRO A 310 8.51 12.13 4.62
CA PRO A 310 9.55 13.03 4.14
C PRO A 310 9.14 13.68 2.82
N ALA A 311 9.35 14.99 2.74
CA ALA A 311 9.19 15.73 1.50
C ALA A 311 10.23 15.25 0.47
N THR A 312 9.81 14.69 -0.66
CA THR A 312 10.72 14.39 -1.78
C THR A 312 10.76 15.57 -2.74
N GLU A 313 11.94 15.86 -3.31
CA GLU A 313 12.16 16.95 -4.28
C GLU A 313 11.25 16.83 -5.51
N GLU A 314 10.98 15.59 -5.95
CA GLU A 314 10.09 15.27 -7.07
C GLU A 314 8.60 15.44 -6.76
N SER A 315 8.17 15.34 -5.49
CA SER A 315 6.77 15.51 -5.07
C SER A 315 6.42 16.98 -4.80
N GLY A 316 7.44 17.83 -4.57
CA GLY A 316 7.27 19.22 -4.14
C GLY A 316 6.36 19.37 -2.90
N ALA A 317 6.16 18.30 -2.12
CA ALA A 317 5.07 18.20 -1.15
C ALA A 317 5.53 18.46 0.29
N TYR A 318 4.64 19.10 1.03
CA TYR A 318 4.68 19.13 2.49
C TYR A 318 4.50 17.72 3.02
N GLY A 319 5.08 17.41 4.17
CA GLY A 319 4.94 16.11 4.79
C GLY A 319 3.50 15.88 5.24
N LEU A 320 2.73 15.14 4.44
CA LEU A 320 1.45 14.57 4.88
C LEU A 320 1.73 13.55 5.97
N SER A 321 0.92 13.52 7.01
CA SER A 321 0.94 12.41 7.93
C SER A 321 0.61 11.08 7.20
N THR A 322 1.19 9.98 7.67
CA THR A 322 0.95 8.64 7.11
C THR A 322 -0.54 8.27 7.08
N TRP A 323 -1.32 8.74 8.06
CA TRP A 323 -2.75 8.47 8.14
C TRP A 323 -3.58 9.36 7.22
N THR A 324 -3.24 10.65 7.07
CA THR A 324 -3.87 11.50 6.03
C THR A 324 -3.60 10.91 4.66
N HIS A 325 -2.35 10.52 4.38
CA HIS A 325 -2.00 9.86 3.12
C HIS A 325 -2.83 8.59 2.84
N LEU A 326 -2.98 7.71 3.83
CA LEU A 326 -3.82 6.52 3.73
C LEU A 326 -5.27 6.88 3.36
N LEU A 327 -5.91 7.78 4.12
CA LEU A 327 -7.31 8.14 3.92
C LEU A 327 -7.58 8.66 2.50
N LEU A 328 -6.62 9.43 2.01
CA LEU A 328 -6.61 9.99 0.67
C LEU A 328 -6.46 8.90 -0.40
N ARG A 329 -5.58 7.93 -0.20
CA ARG A 329 -5.41 6.76 -1.08
C ARG A 329 -6.64 5.85 -1.09
N LEU A 330 -7.32 5.67 0.03
CA LEU A 330 -8.60 4.93 0.09
C LEU A 330 -9.71 5.65 -0.70
N CYS A 331 -9.83 6.96 -0.55
CA CYS A 331 -10.76 7.76 -1.35
C CYS A 331 -10.46 7.62 -2.85
N GLN A 332 -9.18 7.61 -3.23
CA GLN A 332 -8.76 7.40 -4.62
C GLN A 332 -9.11 5.99 -5.12
N SER A 333 -8.91 4.95 -4.31
CA SER A 333 -9.09 3.56 -4.76
C SER A 333 -10.55 3.12 -4.89
N ALA A 334 -11.50 3.79 -4.21
CA ALA A 334 -12.93 3.60 -4.48
C ALA A 334 -13.37 4.09 -5.87
N CYS A 335 -12.47 4.73 -6.62
CA CYS A 335 -12.81 5.48 -7.80
C CYS A 335 -12.11 5.05 -9.09
N LEU A 336 -11.04 4.29 -8.97
CA LEU A 336 -10.18 3.87 -10.07
C LEU A 336 -9.93 2.36 -9.90
N PRO A 337 -10.10 1.54 -10.95
CA PRO A 337 -9.62 0.17 -10.91
C PRO A 337 -8.11 0.19 -10.62
N LEU A 338 -7.68 -0.54 -9.58
CA LEU A 338 -6.31 -0.45 -9.04
C LEU A 338 -5.19 -0.88 -10.00
N ARG A 339 -5.54 -1.64 -11.03
CA ARG A 339 -4.61 -2.12 -12.05
C ARG A 339 -5.34 -2.24 -13.37
N GLU A 340 -5.31 -1.16 -14.12
CA GLU A 340 -5.31 -1.28 -15.55
C GLU A 340 -3.92 -1.78 -15.99
N PRO A 341 -3.80 -2.81 -16.85
CA PRO A 341 -2.50 -3.30 -17.30
C PRO A 341 -1.71 -2.13 -17.89
N ILE A 342 -0.39 -2.11 -17.64
CA ILE A 342 0.51 -1.05 -18.10
C ILE A 342 0.29 -0.83 -19.61
N GLY A 343 -0.36 0.27 -19.99
CA GLY A 343 -0.66 0.63 -21.38
C GLY A 343 -2.13 0.65 -21.80
N SER A 344 -3.10 0.36 -20.93
CA SER A 344 -4.51 0.67 -21.22
C SER A 344 -4.83 2.13 -20.87
N ASP A 345 -5.59 2.79 -21.75
CA ASP A 345 -6.16 4.11 -21.47
C ASP A 345 -7.28 3.95 -20.44
N VAL A 346 -7.19 4.70 -19.34
CA VAL A 346 -8.26 4.77 -18.33
C VAL A 346 -9.52 5.29 -18.99
N ASP A 347 -10.56 4.46 -19.00
CA ASP A 347 -11.85 4.84 -19.55
C ASP A 347 -12.49 5.94 -18.68
N PHE A 348 -12.57 7.16 -19.23
CA PHE A 348 -13.15 8.31 -18.53
C PHE A 348 -14.61 8.07 -18.13
N GLU A 349 -15.35 7.25 -18.89
CA GLU A 349 -16.74 6.91 -18.57
C GLU A 349 -16.81 6.07 -17.29
N SER A 350 -15.97 5.05 -17.15
CA SER A 350 -15.82 4.27 -15.91
C SER A 350 -15.50 5.13 -14.67
N VAL A 351 -14.70 6.19 -14.85
CA VAL A 351 -14.34 7.13 -13.77
C VAL A 351 -15.54 7.98 -13.35
N VAL A 352 -16.38 8.38 -14.30
CA VAL A 352 -17.61 9.13 -14.05
C VAL A 352 -18.64 8.25 -13.35
N GLU A 353 -18.79 6.99 -13.76
CA GLU A 353 -19.68 6.01 -13.12
C GLU A 353 -19.31 5.74 -11.67
N CYS A 354 -18.00 5.71 -11.35
CA CYS A 354 -17.54 5.51 -9.97
C CYS A 354 -17.69 6.76 -9.06
N ARG A 355 -18.16 7.91 -9.60
CA ARG A 355 -18.30 9.16 -8.84
C ARG A 355 -19.20 9.00 -7.60
N PRO A 356 -20.43 8.46 -7.67
CA PRO A 356 -21.34 8.35 -6.52
C PRO A 356 -20.74 7.52 -5.37
N ALA A 357 -20.06 6.41 -5.70
CA ALA A 357 -19.36 5.58 -4.72
C ALA A 357 -18.27 6.37 -3.98
N ALA A 358 -17.50 7.18 -4.72
CA ALA A 358 -16.53 8.11 -4.16
C ALA A 358 -17.16 9.11 -3.20
N GLN A 359 -18.30 9.70 -3.57
CA GLN A 359 -18.99 10.70 -2.73
C GLN A 359 -19.43 10.05 -1.43
N SER A 360 -20.02 8.85 -1.50
CA SER A 360 -20.43 8.09 -0.31
C SER A 360 -19.25 7.83 0.64
N VAL A 361 -18.12 7.38 0.11
CA VAL A 361 -16.90 7.13 0.91
C VAL A 361 -16.40 8.41 1.57
N ILE A 362 -16.31 9.50 0.82
CA ILE A 362 -15.89 10.81 1.32
C ILE A 362 -16.84 11.30 2.42
N SER A 363 -18.15 11.22 2.19
CA SER A 363 -19.16 11.65 3.16
C SER A 363 -19.09 10.80 4.43
N GLN A 364 -18.93 9.48 4.33
CA GLN A 364 -18.76 8.58 5.48
C GLN A 364 -17.50 8.92 6.28
N LEU A 365 -16.37 9.16 5.59
CA LEU A 365 -15.11 9.50 6.23
C LEU A 365 -15.20 10.85 6.98
N VAL A 366 -15.66 11.90 6.29
CA VAL A 366 -15.77 13.25 6.85
C VAL A 366 -16.74 13.27 8.02
N ALA A 367 -17.94 12.70 7.86
CA ALA A 367 -18.92 12.62 8.94
C ALA A 367 -18.38 11.82 10.14
N GLY A 368 -17.69 10.71 9.88
CA GLY A 368 -17.07 9.87 10.90
C GLY A 368 -15.98 10.59 11.68
N LEU A 369 -15.05 11.26 11.01
CA LEU A 369 -13.98 12.04 11.65
C LEU A 369 -14.56 13.13 12.54
N LEU A 370 -15.51 13.90 12.02
CA LEU A 370 -16.17 14.96 12.77
C LEU A 370 -16.96 14.41 13.96
N GLN A 371 -17.66 13.28 13.80
CA GLN A 371 -18.39 12.67 14.89
C GLN A 371 -17.44 12.16 15.99
N ARG A 372 -16.32 11.53 15.62
CA ARG A 372 -15.38 10.92 16.58
C ARG A 372 -14.49 11.95 17.27
N LEU A 373 -14.04 12.97 16.55
CA LEU A 373 -13.03 13.92 17.03
C LEU A 373 -13.63 15.25 17.49
N VAL A 374 -14.78 15.66 16.95
CA VAL A 374 -15.40 16.95 17.31
C VAL A 374 -16.64 16.74 18.16
N LEU A 375 -17.63 15.96 17.71
CA LEU A 375 -18.93 15.90 18.39
C LEU A 375 -18.90 15.05 19.67
N SER A 376 -18.26 13.87 19.61
CA SER A 376 -18.18 12.96 20.77
C SER A 376 -17.16 13.43 21.81
N ARG A 377 -16.29 14.36 21.43
CA ARG A 377 -15.12 14.81 22.19
C ARG A 377 -14.99 16.33 22.16
N SER A 378 -16.13 17.03 22.27
CA SER A 378 -16.18 18.48 22.01
C SER A 378 -15.29 19.33 22.92
N LYS A 379 -14.85 18.81 24.08
CA LYS A 379 -13.92 19.48 25.02
C LYS A 379 -12.49 18.92 25.00
N ASP A 380 -12.21 17.94 24.16
CA ASP A 380 -10.90 17.30 24.06
C ASP A 380 -10.02 18.09 23.08
N GLU A 381 -9.05 18.85 23.62
CA GLU A 381 -8.15 19.64 22.79
C GLU A 381 -7.24 18.77 21.91
N GLU A 382 -6.90 17.55 22.32
CA GLU A 382 -6.09 16.65 21.49
C GLU A 382 -6.87 16.22 20.25
N ALA A 383 -8.15 15.88 20.41
CA ALA A 383 -9.02 15.50 19.31
C ALA A 383 -9.23 16.65 18.30
N ARG A 384 -9.31 17.89 18.80
CA ARG A 384 -9.39 19.09 17.96
C ARG A 384 -8.10 19.34 17.18
N LEU A 385 -6.94 19.16 17.81
CA LEU A 385 -5.64 19.29 17.12
C LEU A 385 -5.51 18.30 15.96
N ILE A 386 -5.94 17.04 16.15
CA ILE A 386 -5.96 16.04 15.07
C ILE A 386 -6.80 16.54 13.87
N MET A 387 -7.96 17.13 14.14
CA MET A 387 -8.84 17.67 13.10
C MET A 387 -8.27 18.91 12.42
N GLU A 388 -7.60 19.80 13.17
CA GLU A 388 -6.90 20.96 12.60
C GLU A 388 -5.77 20.50 11.67
N ASP A 389 -4.90 19.61 12.16
CA ASP A 389 -3.78 19.04 11.39
C ASP A 389 -4.28 18.34 10.11
N PHE A 390 -5.33 17.49 10.22
CA PHE A 390 -5.95 16.84 9.06
C PHE A 390 -6.45 17.85 8.03
N THR A 391 -7.16 18.87 8.51
CA THR A 391 -7.80 19.87 7.65
C THR A 391 -6.73 20.68 6.90
N ASP A 392 -5.68 21.10 7.60
CA ASP A 392 -4.55 21.81 7.01
C ASP A 392 -3.79 20.96 5.98
N GLU A 393 -3.54 19.68 6.28
CA GLU A 393 -2.89 18.74 5.37
C GLU A 393 -3.72 18.52 4.09
N VAL A 394 -5.03 18.33 4.22
CA VAL A 394 -5.96 18.15 3.09
C VAL A 394 -6.05 19.41 2.23
N PHE A 395 -6.18 20.58 2.85
CA PHE A 395 -6.23 21.85 2.11
C PHE A 395 -4.92 22.11 1.38
N SER A 396 -3.77 21.85 2.00
CA SER A 396 -2.45 21.98 1.38
C SER A 396 -2.31 21.08 0.16
N ALA A 397 -2.79 19.84 0.26
CA ALA A 397 -2.68 18.86 -0.80
C ALA A 397 -3.68 19.09 -1.96
N ALA A 398 -4.85 19.67 -1.70
CA ALA A 398 -5.88 19.96 -2.71
C ALA A 398 -5.43 20.90 -3.85
N PHE A 399 -4.33 21.64 -3.67
CA PHE A 399 -3.81 22.62 -4.63
C PHE A 399 -2.62 22.15 -5.46
N LYS A 400 -2.14 20.91 -5.27
CA LYS A 400 -0.97 20.42 -5.99
C LYS A 400 -1.35 19.37 -7.04
N PRO A 401 -0.78 19.44 -8.25
CA PRO A 401 -1.11 18.52 -9.34
C PRO A 401 -0.57 17.09 -9.11
N MET A 402 0.41 16.90 -8.23
CA MET A 402 1.04 15.60 -8.01
C MET A 402 0.58 14.99 -6.70
N TRP A 403 -0.37 14.08 -6.84
CA TRP A 403 -0.86 13.25 -5.75
C TRP A 403 -0.15 11.90 -5.79
N PRO A 404 0.31 11.39 -4.64
CA PRO A 404 1.03 10.12 -4.58
C PRO A 404 0.08 9.00 -5.04
N GLY A 405 0.39 8.43 -6.19
CA GLY A 405 -0.51 7.57 -6.96
C GLY A 405 -0.66 7.99 -8.43
N LEU A 406 -0.25 9.21 -8.79
CA LEU A 406 -0.03 9.59 -10.18
C LEU A 406 1.27 8.94 -10.65
N LEU A 407 1.16 7.76 -11.26
CA LEU A 407 2.21 7.30 -12.17
C LEU A 407 2.36 8.33 -13.31
N GLU A 408 3.60 8.53 -13.67
CA GLU A 408 4.18 9.67 -14.39
C GLU A 408 3.79 9.77 -15.88
N LYS A 409 2.51 9.72 -16.22
CA LYS A 409 2.07 10.02 -17.60
C LYS A 409 0.68 10.66 -17.66
N HIS A 410 0.71 11.92 -18.10
CA HIS A 410 -0.36 12.76 -18.67
C HIS A 410 -1.80 12.20 -18.67
N ARG A 411 -2.72 12.99 -18.07
CA ARG A 411 -4.22 12.93 -17.99
C ARG A 411 -4.85 12.50 -16.66
N GLN A 412 -4.18 11.76 -15.79
CA GLN A 412 -4.78 11.31 -14.50
C GLN A 412 -4.91 12.41 -13.43
N THR A 413 -4.26 13.57 -13.66
CA THR A 413 -4.19 14.72 -12.75
C THR A 413 -5.56 15.34 -12.41
N TRP A 414 -6.51 15.29 -13.35
CA TRP A 414 -7.80 15.97 -13.20
C TRP A 414 -8.76 15.26 -12.24
N SER A 415 -8.75 13.92 -12.21
CA SER A 415 -9.70 13.15 -11.40
C SER A 415 -9.36 13.19 -9.90
N ALA A 416 -8.07 13.25 -9.55
CA ALA A 416 -7.61 13.37 -8.17
C ALA A 416 -7.88 14.77 -7.61
N VAL A 417 -7.52 15.82 -8.36
CA VAL A 417 -7.74 17.23 -7.96
C VAL A 417 -9.24 17.53 -7.81
N LEU A 418 -10.11 17.03 -8.70
CA LEU A 418 -11.56 17.22 -8.60
C LEU A 418 -12.13 16.56 -7.34
N ARG A 419 -11.61 15.39 -6.94
CA ARG A 419 -12.11 14.66 -5.78
C ARG A 419 -11.63 15.23 -4.44
N LEU A 420 -10.47 15.84 -4.41
CA LEU A 420 -10.05 16.62 -3.26
C LEU A 420 -10.87 17.85 -3.06
N ARG A 421 -11.18 18.54 -4.16
CA ARG A 421 -12.13 19.64 -4.14
C ARG A 421 -13.48 19.15 -3.61
N GLN A 422 -13.92 17.96 -4.00
CA GLN A 422 -15.14 17.38 -3.46
C GLN A 422 -15.04 17.04 -1.97
N MET A 423 -13.94 16.45 -1.50
CA MET A 423 -13.72 16.16 -0.09
C MET A 423 -13.70 17.44 0.75
N VAL A 424 -13.03 18.48 0.25
CA VAL A 424 -13.04 19.83 0.81
C VAL A 424 -14.46 20.42 0.82
N GLN A 425 -15.22 20.29 -0.27
CA GLN A 425 -16.60 20.79 -0.34
C GLN A 425 -17.51 20.08 0.66
N GLN A 426 -17.39 18.77 0.82
CA GLN A 426 -18.16 17.99 1.79
C GLN A 426 -17.79 18.38 3.23
N LEU A 427 -16.49 18.56 3.50
CA LEU A 427 -16.01 19.08 4.77
C LEU A 427 -16.63 20.46 5.06
N ILE A 428 -16.55 21.40 4.10
CA ILE A 428 -17.13 22.73 4.24
C ILE A 428 -18.65 22.67 4.42
N ALA A 429 -19.38 21.89 3.62
CA ALA A 429 -20.83 21.78 3.68
C ALA A 429 -21.31 21.24 5.04
N PHE A 430 -20.64 20.20 5.55
CA PHE A 430 -20.97 19.65 6.85
C PHE A 430 -20.61 20.62 7.99
N LEU A 431 -19.45 21.29 7.90
CA LEU A 431 -19.09 22.37 8.84
C LEU A 431 -20.13 23.50 8.81
N GLN A 432 -20.65 23.88 7.63
CA GLN A 432 -21.72 24.87 7.51
C GLN A 432 -23.04 24.39 8.13
N GLU A 433 -23.40 23.12 7.99
CA GLU A 433 -24.57 22.53 8.67
C GLU A 433 -24.39 22.59 10.20
N LYS A 434 -23.21 22.19 10.71
CA LYS A 434 -22.91 22.17 12.16
C LYS A 434 -22.59 23.54 12.75
N LYS A 435 -22.37 24.58 11.93
CA LYS A 435 -22.38 25.98 12.38
C LYS A 435 -23.70 26.37 13.04
N GLN A 436 -24.80 25.67 12.72
CA GLN A 436 -26.11 25.84 13.34
C GLN A 436 -26.34 24.91 14.55
N ALA A 437 -25.34 24.12 14.95
CA ALA A 437 -25.47 23.24 16.11
C ALA A 437 -25.66 24.04 17.40
N GLY A 438 -26.45 23.48 18.33
CA GLY A 438 -26.72 24.10 19.64
C GLY A 438 -25.51 24.14 20.59
N ASP A 439 -24.49 23.31 20.37
CA ASP A 439 -23.26 23.32 21.17
C ASP A 439 -22.32 24.44 20.70
N ILE A 440 -22.12 25.43 21.57
CA ILE A 440 -21.29 26.61 21.33
C ILE A 440 -19.85 26.21 20.99
N THR A 441 -19.30 25.18 21.65
CA THR A 441 -17.91 24.76 21.45
C THR A 441 -17.68 24.15 20.07
N VAL A 442 -18.63 23.33 19.61
CA VAL A 442 -18.62 22.76 18.25
C VAL A 442 -18.76 23.87 17.22
N ARG A 443 -19.64 24.84 17.46
CA ARG A 443 -19.87 25.97 16.56
C ARG A 443 -18.63 26.87 16.44
N GLU A 444 -17.98 27.20 17.55
CA GLU A 444 -16.75 28.02 17.56
C GLU A 444 -15.60 27.31 16.85
N PHE A 445 -15.38 26.02 17.12
CA PHE A 445 -14.36 25.22 16.44
C PHE A 445 -14.62 25.12 14.93
N THR A 446 -15.88 24.90 14.56
CA THR A 446 -16.30 24.83 13.16
C THR A 446 -16.08 26.17 12.44
N LEU A 447 -16.38 27.28 13.10
CA LEU A 447 -16.08 28.62 12.59
C LEU A 447 -14.58 28.85 12.45
N LYS A 448 -13.76 28.39 13.42
CA LYS A 448 -12.30 28.51 13.38
C LYS A 448 -11.72 27.78 12.16
N LEU A 449 -12.15 26.54 11.91
CA LEU A 449 -11.75 25.77 10.72
C LEU A 449 -12.16 26.47 9.41
N LEU A 450 -13.35 27.08 9.38
CA LEU A 450 -13.84 27.83 8.22
C LEU A 450 -13.19 29.21 8.04
N SER A 451 -12.69 29.83 9.12
CA SER A 451 -12.06 31.15 9.11
C SER A 451 -10.53 31.12 8.97
N GLY A 452 -9.94 29.92 8.91
CA GLY A 452 -8.49 29.78 8.70
C GLY A 452 -8.07 30.49 7.42
N ARG A 453 -6.89 31.17 7.43
CA ARG A 453 -6.37 32.04 6.34
C ARG A 453 -6.37 31.39 4.94
N HIS A 454 -6.47 30.06 4.87
CA HIS A 454 -6.54 29.32 3.63
C HIS A 454 -7.94 29.33 3.00
N VAL A 455 -9.04 29.34 3.77
CA VAL A 455 -10.42 29.11 3.32
C VAL A 455 -11.02 30.30 2.55
N ASP A 456 -10.74 31.55 2.94
CA ASP A 456 -11.26 32.74 2.24
C ASP A 456 -10.63 32.91 0.85
N CYS A 457 -9.31 32.71 0.75
CA CYS A 457 -8.60 32.62 -0.53
C CYS A 457 -9.03 31.39 -1.36
N LEU A 458 -9.40 30.28 -0.67
CA LEU A 458 -9.92 29.05 -1.26
C LEU A 458 -11.27 29.28 -1.94
N TRP A 459 -12.19 29.95 -1.25
CA TRP A 459 -13.55 30.15 -1.71
C TRP A 459 -13.53 31.02 -2.97
N LEU A 460 -12.73 32.08 -2.97
CA LEU A 460 -12.51 32.94 -4.13
C LEU A 460 -11.88 32.18 -5.31
N ARG A 461 -10.88 31.32 -5.07
CA ARG A 461 -10.22 30.54 -6.15
C ARG A 461 -11.07 29.40 -6.69
N ILE A 462 -11.82 28.71 -5.83
CA ILE A 462 -12.73 27.63 -6.21
C ILE A 462 -13.91 28.20 -6.99
N VAL A 463 -14.53 29.30 -6.51
CA VAL A 463 -15.62 29.98 -7.22
C VAL A 463 -15.17 30.56 -8.57
N ALA A 464 -13.95 31.14 -8.63
CA ALA A 464 -13.39 31.61 -9.89
C ALA A 464 -13.18 30.49 -10.92
N CYS A 465 -12.72 29.30 -10.50
CA CYS A 465 -12.57 28.14 -11.38
C CYS A 465 -13.91 27.50 -11.78
N ILE A 466 -14.91 27.49 -10.89
CA ILE A 466 -16.24 26.90 -11.16
C ILE A 466 -16.98 27.70 -12.22
N ASN A 467 -16.83 29.02 -12.22
CA ASN A 467 -17.52 29.89 -13.18
C ASN A 467 -16.89 29.91 -14.59
N GLN A 468 -15.73 29.27 -14.82
CA GLN A 468 -14.98 29.38 -16.09
C GLN A 468 -14.81 28.08 -16.88
N GLY A 469 -15.32 26.95 -16.40
CA GLY A 469 -15.37 25.69 -17.16
C GLY A 469 -14.00 25.02 -17.44
N PRO A 470 -13.99 23.84 -18.10
CA PRO A 470 -12.82 22.95 -18.17
C PRO A 470 -11.63 23.42 -19.03
N LEU A 471 -11.74 24.56 -19.72
CA LEU A 471 -10.82 24.95 -20.80
C LEU A 471 -9.68 25.89 -20.37
N PHE A 472 -9.70 26.44 -19.17
CA PHE A 472 -8.84 27.59 -18.81
C PHE A 472 -7.45 27.26 -18.25
N LEU A 473 -7.06 25.99 -18.13
CA LEU A 473 -5.72 25.61 -17.61
C LEU A 473 -4.85 24.91 -18.66
N ALA A 474 -5.26 24.89 -19.94
CA ALA A 474 -4.42 24.39 -21.03
C ALA A 474 -3.26 25.36 -21.38
N GLU A 475 -3.31 26.60 -20.91
CA GLU A 475 -2.22 27.55 -21.03
C GLU A 475 -1.73 27.93 -19.62
N GLY A 476 -0.41 27.91 -19.42
CA GLY A 476 0.27 28.11 -18.14
C GLY A 476 0.14 29.52 -17.55
N CYS A 477 -1.09 30.03 -17.40
CA CYS A 477 -1.39 31.28 -16.75
C CYS A 477 -1.67 31.05 -15.27
N CYS A 478 -0.63 31.17 -14.45
CA CYS A 478 -0.76 31.53 -13.04
C CYS A 478 -1.20 33.01 -12.96
N PRO A 479 -2.41 33.38 -12.52
CA PRO A 479 -2.77 34.77 -12.33
C PRO A 479 -2.34 35.19 -10.92
N CYS A 480 -1.03 35.25 -10.69
CA CYS A 480 -0.45 35.83 -9.47
C CYS A 480 0.83 36.57 -9.83
N ASN A 481 0.67 37.71 -10.54
CA ASN A 481 1.70 38.73 -10.52
C ASN A 481 1.74 39.32 -9.10
N ARG A 482 2.94 39.47 -8.54
CA ARG A 482 3.26 39.69 -7.12
C ARG A 482 2.85 41.06 -6.53
N SER A 483 1.60 41.52 -6.67
CA SER A 483 1.25 42.89 -6.26
C SER A 483 -0.05 43.08 -5.45
N CYS A 484 -0.67 42.03 -4.90
CA CYS A 484 -1.90 42.19 -4.10
C CYS A 484 -1.82 41.69 -2.64
N CYS A 485 -0.63 41.48 -2.09
CA CYS A 485 -0.45 41.47 -0.64
C CYS A 485 0.31 42.75 -0.28
N TRP A 486 -0.16 43.48 0.73
CA TRP A 486 0.15 44.88 1.10
C TRP A 486 -0.88 45.89 0.58
N SER A 487 -2.08 45.81 1.16
CA SER A 487 -2.91 46.96 1.57
C SER A 487 -3.88 46.46 2.64
#